data_AF-A0A6A3B0T2-F1
#
_entry.id   AF-A0A6A3B0T2-F1
#
_cell.length_a   1.000
_cell.length_b   1.000
_cell.length_c   1.000
_cell.angle_alpha   90.00
_cell.angle_beta   90.00
_cell.angle_gamma   90.00
#
_symmetry.space_group_name_H-M   'P 1'
#
loop_
_entity.id
_entity.type
_entity.pdbx_description
1 polymer ?
#
loop_
_entity_poly.entity_id
_entity_poly.type
_entity_poly.pdbx_seq_one_letter_code
_entity_poly.pdbx_strand_id
1 'polypeptide(L)'
;MESTYNLDPGKPFTWPPAARINADKASFYRCGFVSVQGTLTDSEDRHYFENCYIEGALDFIWDNGRSIYHECKINVTAISEGVPGYITAQARDSTADNSGFMFKHGLIFGTGSAYLGRAYRPYAKVLFHRTKMSDVIVAQGWSAWDYVGRE
;
A
#
# COMPACT_ATOMS: atom_id res chain seq x y z
N MET A 1 13.66 6.42 -0.28
CA MET A 1 13.98 5.45 0.76
C MET A 1 13.81 4.06 0.16
N GLU A 2 14.82 3.22 0.29
CA GLU A 2 14.83 1.86 -0.23
C GLU A 2 15.31 0.94 0.88
N SER A 3 14.65 -0.20 1.02
CA SER A 3 15.02 -1.21 2.00
C SER A 3 16.06 -2.15 1.40
N THR A 4 17.30 -2.13 1.91
CA THR A 4 18.42 -2.93 1.37
C THR A 4 18.67 -4.25 2.10
N TYR A 5 17.86 -4.57 3.12
CA TYR A 5 18.11 -5.73 4.01
C TYR A 5 18.15 -7.09 3.31
N ASN A 6 17.41 -7.25 2.21
CA ASN A 6 17.36 -8.52 1.47
C ASN A 6 18.39 -8.60 0.33
N LEU A 7 19.31 -7.62 0.24
CA LEU A 7 20.39 -7.62 -0.76
C LEU A 7 21.63 -8.39 -0.29
N ASP A 8 21.69 -8.82 0.98
CA ASP A 8 22.86 -9.45 1.60
C ASP A 8 22.70 -10.99 1.63
N PRO A 9 23.45 -11.75 0.81
CA PRO A 9 23.35 -13.20 0.76
C PRO A 9 23.80 -13.82 2.09
N GLY A 10 22.87 -14.44 2.82
CA GLY A 10 23.15 -15.16 4.07
C GLY A 10 22.49 -14.59 5.32
N LYS A 11 21.82 -13.43 5.23
CA LYS A 11 20.93 -12.97 6.29
C LYS A 11 19.55 -13.65 6.19
N PRO A 12 18.88 -13.92 7.32
CA PRO A 12 17.50 -14.37 7.30
C PRO A 12 16.67 -13.39 6.48
N PHE A 13 15.83 -13.92 5.59
CA PHE A 13 14.91 -13.10 4.82
C PHE A 13 13.99 -12.36 5.81
N THR A 14 14.00 -11.03 5.75
CA THR A 14 13.15 -10.18 6.59
C THR A 14 12.24 -9.35 5.71
N TRP A 15 11.22 -8.74 6.31
CA TRP A 15 10.26 -7.89 5.63
C TRP A 15 10.37 -6.45 6.18
N PRO A 16 11.44 -5.69 5.85
CA PRO A 16 11.65 -4.40 6.46
C PRO A 16 10.92 -3.31 5.66
N PRO A 17 10.17 -2.43 6.34
CA PRO A 17 9.57 -1.27 5.70
C PRO A 17 10.67 -0.36 5.14
N ALA A 18 10.41 0.27 3.98
CA ALA A 18 11.28 1.32 3.45
C ALA A 18 11.12 2.62 4.25
N ALA A 19 9.91 2.87 4.77
CA ALA A 19 9.64 3.99 5.66
C ALA A 19 8.51 3.65 6.63
N ARG A 20 8.65 4.18 7.85
CA ARG A 20 7.57 4.25 8.84
C ARG A 20 7.26 5.71 9.13
N ILE A 21 6.01 6.11 8.96
CA ILE A 21 5.55 7.47 9.17
C ILE A 21 4.63 7.46 10.38
N ASN A 22 5.03 8.19 11.41
CA ASN A 22 4.28 8.35 12.66
C ASN A 22 4.41 9.82 13.06
N ALA A 23 3.76 10.70 12.28
CA ALA A 23 3.84 12.14 12.45
C ALA A 23 2.68 12.86 11.75
N ASP A 24 1.85 13.58 12.53
CA ASP A 24 0.78 14.40 11.96
C ASP A 24 1.27 15.50 11.01
N LYS A 25 0.55 15.65 9.90
CA LYS A 25 0.82 16.61 8.80
C LYS A 25 2.13 16.34 8.05
N ALA A 26 2.64 15.12 8.06
CA ALA A 26 3.79 14.78 7.21
C ALA A 26 3.42 14.85 5.73
N SER A 27 4.30 15.43 4.92
CA SER A 27 4.10 15.57 3.47
C SER A 27 5.36 15.15 2.71
N PHE A 28 5.17 14.43 1.61
CA PHE A 28 6.24 13.88 0.79
C PHE A 28 6.00 14.25 -0.68
N TYR A 29 7.01 14.85 -1.30
CA TYR A 29 6.92 15.34 -2.68
C TYR A 29 8.02 14.72 -3.51
N ARG A 30 7.64 14.00 -4.57
CA ARG A 30 8.60 13.37 -5.51
C ARG A 30 9.58 12.43 -4.80
N CYS A 31 9.11 11.69 -3.81
CA CYS A 31 9.89 10.69 -3.09
C CYS A 31 9.69 9.29 -3.70
N GLY A 32 10.69 8.42 -3.56
CA GLY A 32 10.58 6.99 -3.86
C GLY A 32 10.57 6.16 -2.57
N PHE A 33 9.71 5.14 -2.50
CA PHE A 33 9.63 4.16 -1.42
C PHE A 33 9.64 2.76 -2.02
N VAL A 34 10.66 1.95 -1.72
CA VAL A 34 10.87 0.64 -2.37
C VAL A 34 11.22 -0.42 -1.34
N SER A 35 10.38 -1.45 -1.25
CA SER A 35 10.59 -2.70 -0.49
C SER A 35 9.65 -3.77 -1.06
N VAL A 36 9.51 -4.93 -0.41
CA VAL A 36 8.64 -6.02 -0.87
C VAL A 36 7.36 -6.14 -0.04
N GLN A 37 7.49 -6.29 1.27
CA GLN A 37 6.34 -6.34 2.19
C GLN A 37 6.37 -5.14 3.13
N GLY A 38 5.20 -4.52 3.31
CA GLY A 38 5.06 -3.38 4.22
C GLY A 38 5.93 -2.18 3.85
N THR A 39 6.18 -1.93 2.56
CA THR A 39 7.08 -0.87 2.07
C THR A 39 6.87 0.47 2.78
N LEU A 40 5.62 0.87 2.93
CA LEU A 40 5.21 2.09 3.60
C LEU A 40 4.30 1.75 4.78
N THR A 41 4.83 1.86 5.99
CA THR A 41 4.02 1.86 7.22
C THR A 41 3.47 3.27 7.41
N ASP A 42 2.24 3.47 6.95
CA ASP A 42 1.49 4.73 6.98
C ASP A 42 0.58 4.75 8.21
N SER A 43 1.19 4.95 9.39
CA SER A 43 0.52 4.87 10.70
C SER A 43 -0.45 6.05 10.90
N GLU A 44 -1.02 6.15 12.11
CA GLU A 44 -2.02 7.15 12.46
C GLU A 44 -1.61 8.59 12.11
N ASP A 45 -2.60 9.46 12.03
CA ASP A 45 -2.54 10.88 11.63
C ASP A 45 -2.65 11.15 10.11
N ARG A 46 -2.38 12.40 9.71
CA ARG A 46 -2.65 12.93 8.38
C ARG A 46 -1.37 12.99 7.56
N HIS A 47 -1.36 12.30 6.43
CA HIS A 47 -0.22 12.31 5.53
C HIS A 47 -0.62 12.68 4.10
N TYR A 48 0.31 13.31 3.38
CA TYR A 48 0.11 13.71 1.99
C TYR A 48 1.31 13.31 1.13
N PHE A 49 1.03 12.62 0.03
CA PHE A 49 2.05 12.18 -0.92
C PHE A 49 1.72 12.74 -2.29
N GLU A 50 2.66 13.45 -2.91
CA GLU A 50 2.47 14.08 -4.22
C GLU A 50 3.58 13.69 -5.19
N ASN A 51 3.18 13.13 -6.34
CA ASN A 51 4.09 12.63 -7.38
C ASN A 51 5.14 11.64 -6.84
N CYS A 52 4.80 10.88 -5.82
CA CYS A 52 5.69 9.87 -5.24
C CYS A 52 5.65 8.56 -6.05
N TYR A 53 6.73 7.80 -5.94
CA TYR A 53 6.86 6.44 -6.44
C TYR A 53 6.83 5.48 -5.26
N ILE A 54 5.97 4.46 -5.29
CA ILE A 54 5.84 3.46 -4.23
C ILE A 54 5.84 2.08 -4.88
N GLU A 55 6.73 1.21 -4.44
CA GLU A 55 6.91 -0.14 -4.98
C GLU A 55 6.82 -1.21 -3.89
N GLY A 56 6.12 -2.30 -4.20
CA GLY A 56 6.12 -3.50 -3.37
C GLY A 56 5.18 -4.58 -3.88
N ALA A 57 4.96 -5.58 -3.03
CA ALA A 57 4.20 -6.78 -3.38
C ALA A 57 3.17 -7.17 -2.33
N LEU A 58 3.51 -7.14 -1.03
CA LEU A 58 2.64 -7.60 0.05
C LEU A 58 2.30 -6.47 1.02
N ASP A 59 1.02 -6.13 1.12
CA ASP A 59 0.51 -5.09 2.04
C ASP A 59 1.38 -3.83 2.05
N PHE A 60 1.86 -3.42 0.86
CA PHE A 60 3.03 -2.57 0.83
C PHE A 60 2.72 -1.09 1.13
N ILE A 61 1.43 -0.74 1.21
CA ILE A 61 0.93 0.48 1.86
C ILE A 61 -0.07 0.04 2.93
N TRP A 62 0.29 0.15 4.21
CA TRP A 62 -0.53 -0.42 5.28
C TRP A 62 -0.57 0.46 6.52
N ASP A 63 -1.42 0.05 7.46
CA ASP A 63 -1.70 0.68 8.76
C ASP A 63 -2.89 1.67 8.72
N ASN A 64 -3.03 2.55 9.72
CA ASN A 64 -4.25 3.31 9.99
C ASN A 64 -4.21 4.81 9.63
N GLY A 65 -3.37 5.24 8.68
CA GLY A 65 -3.26 6.64 8.28
C GLY A 65 -4.53 7.22 7.64
N ARG A 66 -4.64 8.55 7.72
CA ARG A 66 -5.59 9.38 6.95
C ARG A 66 -4.83 10.09 5.83
N SER A 67 -4.70 9.40 4.70
CA SER A 67 -3.68 9.74 3.71
C SER A 67 -4.23 9.97 2.32
N ILE A 68 -3.66 10.96 1.64
CA ILE A 68 -3.91 11.20 0.21
C ILE A 68 -2.63 10.93 -0.58
N TYR A 69 -2.76 10.09 -1.59
CA TYR A 69 -1.74 9.75 -2.57
C TYR A 69 -2.12 10.38 -3.91
N HIS A 70 -1.61 11.58 -4.18
CA HIS A 70 -1.94 12.40 -5.33
C HIS A 70 -0.90 12.28 -6.44
N GLU A 71 -1.32 11.88 -7.63
CA GLU A 71 -0.45 11.66 -8.80
C GLU A 71 0.71 10.68 -8.54
N CYS A 72 0.54 9.78 -7.56
CA CYS A 72 1.54 8.79 -7.24
C CYS A 72 1.57 7.66 -8.29
N LYS A 73 2.75 7.10 -8.47
CA LYS A 73 3.02 5.90 -9.26
C LYS A 73 3.18 4.72 -8.32
N ILE A 74 2.33 3.71 -8.46
CA ILE A 74 2.30 2.51 -7.65
C ILE A 74 2.79 1.35 -8.51
N ASN A 75 3.97 0.80 -8.19
CA ASN A 75 4.56 -0.32 -8.90
C ASN A 75 4.36 -1.64 -8.12
N VAL A 76 3.69 -2.61 -8.76
CA VAL A 76 3.43 -3.93 -8.22
C VAL A 76 4.53 -4.90 -8.67
N THR A 77 5.30 -5.38 -7.72
CA THR A 77 6.38 -6.35 -7.96
C THR A 77 5.86 -7.78 -7.77
N ALA A 78 6.22 -8.68 -8.69
CA ALA A 78 5.87 -10.09 -8.58
C ALA A 78 6.55 -10.75 -7.37
N ILE A 79 5.79 -11.53 -6.60
CA ILE A 79 6.33 -12.36 -5.50
C ILE A 79 6.83 -13.69 -6.07
N SER A 80 5.91 -14.40 -6.73
CA SER A 80 6.12 -15.64 -7.44
C SER A 80 5.04 -15.79 -8.50
N GLU A 81 5.27 -16.67 -9.47
CA GLU A 81 4.32 -16.90 -10.56
C GLU A 81 2.95 -17.33 -10.03
N GLY A 82 1.90 -16.66 -10.51
CA GLY A 82 0.50 -16.96 -10.15
C GLY A 82 0.07 -16.56 -8.73
N VAL A 83 0.94 -15.94 -7.92
CA VAL A 83 0.59 -15.51 -6.56
C VAL A 83 0.36 -13.99 -6.53
N PRO A 84 -0.90 -13.53 -6.39
CA PRO A 84 -1.19 -12.11 -6.31
C PRO A 84 -0.78 -11.52 -4.96
N GLY A 85 -0.27 -10.29 -5.00
CA GLY A 85 0.01 -9.45 -3.85
C GLY A 85 -1.18 -8.58 -3.42
N TYR A 86 -0.90 -7.61 -2.55
CA TYR A 86 -1.88 -6.64 -2.04
C TYR A 86 -1.26 -5.25 -1.99
N ILE A 87 -1.89 -4.28 -2.66
CA ILE A 87 -1.40 -2.89 -2.63
C ILE A 87 -1.63 -2.28 -1.25
N THR A 88 -2.85 -2.37 -0.74
CA THR A 88 -3.19 -1.80 0.57
C THR A 88 -3.63 -2.83 1.60
N ALA A 89 -3.26 -2.60 2.87
CA ALA A 89 -3.84 -3.28 4.02
C ALA A 89 -4.22 -2.25 5.09
N GLN A 90 -5.39 -1.62 4.91
CA GLN A 90 -5.81 -0.49 5.72
C GLN A 90 -6.45 -0.97 7.04
N ALA A 91 -6.08 -0.31 8.15
CA ALA A 91 -6.30 -0.79 9.50
C ALA A 91 -7.44 -0.10 10.28
N ARG A 92 -8.39 0.52 9.60
CA ARG A 92 -9.52 1.19 10.24
C ARG A 92 -10.41 0.19 10.96
N ASP A 93 -10.65 0.45 12.25
CA ASP A 93 -11.30 -0.53 13.15
C ASP A 93 -12.71 -0.11 13.63
N SER A 94 -13.18 1.09 13.27
CA SER A 94 -14.55 1.52 13.61
C SER A 94 -15.12 2.58 12.66
N THR A 95 -16.44 2.78 12.71
CA THR A 95 -17.11 3.87 11.97
C THR A 95 -16.77 5.26 12.48
N ALA A 96 -16.41 5.39 13.76
CA ALA A 96 -16.01 6.65 14.39
C ALA A 96 -14.59 7.08 13.99
N ASP A 97 -13.75 6.14 13.56
CA ASP A 97 -12.43 6.42 13.02
C ASP A 97 -12.55 7.13 11.66
N ASN A 98 -11.79 8.22 11.50
CA ASN A 98 -11.76 9.04 10.29
C ASN A 98 -10.54 8.76 9.39
N SER A 99 -9.80 7.69 9.66
CA SER A 99 -8.73 7.17 8.80
C SER A 99 -9.23 6.64 7.46
N GLY A 100 -8.28 6.42 6.57
CA GLY A 100 -8.50 5.86 5.24
C GLY A 100 -7.46 6.35 4.24
N PHE A 101 -7.32 5.60 3.15
CA PHE A 101 -6.41 5.95 2.06
C PHE A 101 -7.17 6.41 0.83
N MET A 102 -6.72 7.50 0.21
CA MET A 102 -7.26 7.99 -1.06
C MET A 102 -6.15 8.11 -2.09
N PHE A 103 -6.25 7.33 -3.17
CA PHE A 103 -5.38 7.43 -4.34
C PHE A 103 -6.09 8.27 -5.41
N LYS A 104 -5.46 9.35 -5.84
CA LYS A 104 -6.08 10.33 -6.74
C LYS A 104 -5.17 10.63 -7.93
N HIS A 105 -5.68 10.51 -9.16
CA HIS A 105 -4.95 10.84 -10.40
C HIS A 105 -3.67 10.04 -10.67
N GLY A 106 -3.44 8.94 -9.94
CA GLY A 106 -2.22 8.14 -10.03
C GLY A 106 -2.21 7.11 -11.16
N LEU A 107 -1.17 6.30 -11.16
CA LEU A 107 -1.00 5.13 -12.03
C LEU A 107 -0.61 3.91 -11.19
N ILE A 108 -1.32 2.79 -11.39
CA ILE A 108 -0.93 1.48 -10.90
C ILE A 108 -0.46 0.64 -12.09
N PHE A 109 0.73 0.07 -11.97
CA PHE A 109 1.37 -0.75 -12.99
C PHE A 109 2.36 -1.72 -12.33
N GLY A 110 3.05 -2.54 -13.12
CA GLY A 110 4.14 -3.36 -12.63
C GLY A 110 4.28 -4.67 -13.39
N THR A 111 5.03 -5.60 -12.81
CA THR A 111 5.29 -6.93 -13.38
C THR A 111 4.56 -8.05 -12.63
N GLY A 112 4.06 -7.76 -11.42
CA GLY A 112 3.29 -8.70 -10.62
C GLY A 112 1.79 -8.66 -10.91
N SER A 113 1.05 -9.43 -10.12
CA SER A 113 -0.39 -9.30 -10.00
C SER A 113 -0.75 -8.93 -8.57
N ALA A 114 -1.78 -8.12 -8.34
CA ALA A 114 -2.21 -7.74 -7.00
C ALA A 114 -3.70 -7.43 -6.91
N TYR A 115 -4.25 -7.61 -5.72
CA TYR A 115 -5.49 -6.94 -5.31
C TYR A 115 -5.19 -5.46 -5.01
N LEU A 116 -6.19 -4.62 -5.21
CA LEU A 116 -6.19 -3.22 -4.76
C LEU A 116 -5.95 -3.14 -3.25
N GLY A 117 -6.43 -4.12 -2.51
CA GLY A 117 -6.10 -4.30 -1.11
C GLY A 117 -6.84 -5.43 -0.44
N ARG A 118 -6.53 -5.58 0.85
CA ARG A 118 -7.28 -6.42 1.77
C ARG A 118 -7.61 -5.70 3.07
N ALA A 119 -8.73 -6.07 3.68
CA ALA A 119 -9.14 -5.51 4.96
C ALA A 119 -8.24 -6.04 6.09
N TYR A 120 -7.32 -5.22 6.60
CA TYR A 120 -6.52 -5.60 7.77
C TYR A 120 -7.34 -5.51 9.07
N ARG A 121 -8.37 -4.65 9.08
CA ARG A 121 -9.36 -4.49 10.15
C ARG A 121 -10.78 -4.34 9.54
N PRO A 122 -11.85 -4.56 10.34
CA PRO A 122 -13.22 -4.71 9.83
C PRO A 122 -13.85 -3.45 9.20
N TYR A 123 -13.23 -2.27 9.30
CA TYR A 123 -13.81 -1.03 8.74
C TYR A 123 -12.87 -0.37 7.73
N ALA A 124 -12.00 -1.19 7.11
CA ALA A 124 -10.96 -0.77 6.19
C ALA A 124 -11.53 0.17 5.11
N LYS A 125 -10.87 1.32 4.91
CA LYS A 125 -11.37 2.34 3.98
C LYS A 125 -10.29 2.77 2.99
N VAL A 126 -10.50 2.43 1.72
CA VAL A 126 -9.60 2.80 0.63
C VAL A 126 -10.41 3.25 -0.58
N LEU A 127 -9.99 4.35 -1.21
CA LEU A 127 -10.62 4.91 -2.41
C LEU A 127 -9.59 5.13 -3.51
N PHE A 128 -9.87 4.63 -4.71
CA PHE A 128 -9.14 4.98 -5.93
C PHE A 128 -10.02 5.88 -6.81
N HIS A 129 -9.57 7.11 -7.06
CA HIS A 129 -10.31 8.12 -7.82
C HIS A 129 -9.50 8.63 -9.00
N ARG A 130 -10.01 8.43 -10.22
CA ARG A 130 -9.33 8.82 -11.47
C ARG A 130 -7.90 8.27 -11.57
N THR A 131 -7.66 7.12 -10.96
CA THR A 131 -6.39 6.39 -11.01
C THR A 131 -6.41 5.45 -12.21
N LYS A 132 -5.38 5.49 -13.04
CA LYS A 132 -5.21 4.53 -14.14
C LYS A 132 -4.64 3.23 -13.57
N MET A 133 -5.17 2.09 -14.00
CA MET A 133 -4.73 0.77 -13.54
C MET A 133 -4.42 -0.08 -14.77
N SER A 134 -3.22 -0.67 -14.83
CA SER A 134 -2.91 -1.67 -15.85
C SER A 134 -3.51 -3.03 -15.48
N ASP A 135 -3.22 -4.04 -16.29
CA ASP A 135 -3.61 -5.45 -16.13
C ASP A 135 -2.99 -6.16 -14.92
N VAL A 136 -2.18 -5.48 -14.11
CA VAL A 136 -1.65 -6.03 -12.84
C VAL A 136 -2.75 -6.24 -11.79
N ILE A 137 -3.87 -5.53 -11.89
CA ILE A 137 -4.97 -5.67 -10.93
C ILE A 137 -5.80 -6.92 -11.27
N VAL A 138 -5.90 -7.84 -10.31
CA VAL A 138 -6.78 -9.01 -10.46
C VAL A 138 -8.24 -8.57 -10.63
N ALA A 139 -9.00 -9.28 -11.48
CA ALA A 139 -10.38 -8.91 -11.81
C ALA A 139 -11.32 -8.81 -10.59
N GLN A 140 -11.05 -9.59 -9.54
CA GLN A 140 -11.80 -9.54 -8.29
C GLN A 140 -11.63 -8.21 -7.53
N GLY A 141 -10.52 -7.50 -7.75
CA GLY A 141 -10.24 -6.18 -7.18
C GLY A 141 -9.82 -6.20 -5.72
N TRP A 142 -10.60 -6.80 -4.83
CA TRP A 142 -10.40 -6.75 -3.37
C TRP A 142 -10.47 -8.12 -2.71
N SER A 143 -9.79 -8.25 -1.57
CA SER A 143 -9.92 -9.40 -0.68
C SER A 143 -10.48 -8.95 0.67
N ALA A 144 -11.55 -9.60 1.15
CA ALA A 144 -12.10 -9.30 2.46
C ALA A 144 -11.23 -9.84 3.62
N TRP A 145 -10.15 -10.56 3.31
CA TRP A 145 -9.37 -11.32 4.30
C TRP A 145 -10.32 -12.20 5.14
N ASP A 146 -10.37 -11.99 6.45
CA ASP A 146 -11.20 -12.76 7.38
C ASP A 146 -12.57 -12.09 7.66
N TYR A 147 -12.90 -11.00 6.95
CA TYR A 147 -14.04 -10.13 7.23
C TYR A 147 -15.18 -10.22 6.21
N VAL A 148 -15.29 -11.31 5.44
CA VAL A 148 -16.35 -11.49 4.44
C VAL A 148 -17.75 -11.21 5.01
N GLY A 149 -18.49 -10.28 4.40
CA GLY A 149 -19.81 -9.81 4.81
C GLY A 149 -19.81 -8.77 5.94
N ARG A 150 -18.62 -8.33 6.36
CA ARG A 150 -18.38 -7.33 7.43
C ARG A 150 -17.21 -6.41 7.09
N GLU A 151 -16.76 -6.43 5.84
CA GLU A 151 -15.73 -5.54 5.30
C GLU A 151 -16.18 -4.08 5.19
#